data_AF-A0A940REI5-F1
#
_entry.id   AF-A0A940REI5-F1
#
_cell.length_a   1.000
_cell.length_b   1.000
_cell.length_c   1.000
_cell.angle_alpha   90.00
_cell.angle_beta   90.00
_cell.angle_gamma   90.00
#
_symmetry.space_group_name_H-M   'P 1'
#
loop_
_entity.id
_entity.type
_entity.pdbx_description
1 polymer ?
#
loop_
_entity_poly.entity_id
_entity_poly.type
_entity_poly.pdbx_seq_one_letter_code
_entity_poly.pdbx_strand_id
1 'polypeptide(L)'
;MTKPALWIQYNTVEFEKGTKSVNVRAVSETGATLVIRTNNASGPVIAEIKIPKGNNWSTVKKSIAAVQPGIKHLVLQLKGEGRVEVDWISFE
;
A
#
# COMPACT_ATOMS: atom_id res chain seq x y z
N MET A 1 8.21 -14.03 20.22
CA MET A 1 8.83 -12.76 19.75
C MET A 1 7.99 -12.26 18.59
N THR A 2 7.37 -11.08 18.71
CA THR A 2 6.58 -10.47 17.63
C THR A 2 7.54 -10.01 16.54
N LYS A 3 7.40 -10.55 15.32
CA LYS A 3 8.19 -10.11 14.16
C LYS A 3 8.02 -8.59 13.99
N PRO A 4 9.10 -7.80 13.80
CA PRO A 4 8.95 -6.37 13.54
C PRO A 4 8.04 -6.18 12.32
N ALA A 5 7.09 -5.25 12.42
CA ALA A 5 6.27 -4.88 11.27
C ALA A 5 7.21 -4.41 10.16
N LEU A 6 7.23 -5.11 9.02
CA LEU A 6 7.97 -4.69 7.85
C LEU A 6 7.17 -3.58 7.18
N TRP A 7 7.67 -2.35 7.27
CA TRP A 7 7.06 -1.20 6.63
C TRP A 7 8.08 -0.38 5.86
N ILE A 8 7.62 0.21 4.76
CA ILE A 8 8.34 1.20 3.96
C ILE A 8 7.53 2.49 4.04
N GLN A 9 8.21 3.62 4.22
CA GLN A 9 7.59 4.93 4.16
C GLN A 9 8.04 5.68 2.92
N TYR A 10 7.07 6.10 2.10
CA TYR A 10 7.30 7.09 1.05
C TYR A 10 6.94 8.46 1.61
N ASN A 11 7.88 9.40 1.52
CA ASN A 11 7.64 10.76 1.97
C ASN A 11 6.94 11.58 0.87
N THR A 12 6.04 12.47 1.31
CA THR A 12 5.47 13.55 0.50
C THR A 12 4.75 13.15 -0.79
N VAL A 13 3.69 12.34 -0.69
CA VAL A 13 2.76 12.07 -1.79
C VAL A 13 1.64 13.10 -1.79
N GLU A 14 1.44 13.77 -2.92
CA GLU A 14 0.35 14.72 -3.10
C GLU A 14 -0.93 14.01 -3.53
N PHE A 15 -2.01 14.23 -2.77
CA PHE A 15 -3.35 13.76 -3.12
C PHE A 15 -4.14 14.90 -3.72
N GLU A 16 -4.61 14.72 -4.95
CA GLU A 16 -5.48 15.68 -5.61
C GLU A 16 -6.93 15.51 -5.16
N LYS A 17 -7.75 16.55 -5.39
CA LYS A 17 -9.18 16.44 -5.16
C LYS A 17 -9.78 15.42 -6.12
N GLY A 18 -10.33 14.35 -5.56
CA GLY A 18 -11.02 13.31 -6.34
C GLY A 18 -10.24 12.03 -6.54
N THR A 19 -9.05 11.90 -5.93
CA THR A 19 -8.35 10.61 -5.85
C THR A 19 -9.24 9.56 -5.18
N LYS A 20 -9.46 8.44 -5.88
CA LYS A 20 -10.43 7.39 -5.51
C LYS A 20 -9.85 5.99 -5.51
N SER A 21 -8.66 5.81 -6.08
CA SER A 21 -8.04 4.51 -6.23
C SER A 21 -6.53 4.56 -6.13
N VAL A 22 -5.98 3.39 -5.88
CA VAL A 22 -4.56 3.12 -5.88
C VAL A 22 -4.28 1.94 -6.79
N ASN A 23 -3.22 2.05 -7.58
CA ASN A 23 -2.64 0.96 -8.35
C ASN A 23 -1.30 0.57 -7.72
N VAL A 24 -1.10 -0.73 -7.50
CA VAL A 24 0.17 -1.25 -6.96
C VAL A 24 0.71 -2.31 -7.91
N ARG A 25 1.92 -2.08 -8.42
CA ARG A 25 2.68 -3.07 -9.17
C ARG A 25 3.51 -3.89 -8.20
N ALA A 26 3.16 -5.16 -8.07
CA ALA A 26 3.78 -6.05 -7.09
C ALA A 26 3.86 -7.50 -7.58
N VAL A 27 4.73 -8.27 -6.93
CA VAL A 27 4.83 -9.72 -7.03
C VAL A 27 4.92 -10.32 -5.62
N SER A 28 4.40 -11.54 -5.45
CA SER A 28 4.40 -12.22 -4.16
C SER A 28 4.36 -13.74 -4.33
N GLU A 29 5.48 -14.41 -4.03
CA GLU A 29 5.57 -15.88 -4.10
C GLU A 29 4.64 -16.59 -3.11
N THR A 30 4.24 -15.92 -2.03
CA THR A 30 3.39 -16.48 -0.97
C THR A 30 1.94 -16.01 -1.04
N GLY A 31 1.67 -14.96 -1.82
CA GLY A 31 0.54 -14.08 -1.57
C GLY A 31 0.80 -13.18 -0.35
N ALA A 32 0.21 -12.00 -0.37
CA ALA A 32 0.43 -11.01 0.67
C ALA A 32 -0.74 -10.02 0.78
N THR A 33 -0.89 -9.40 1.94
CA THR A 33 -1.80 -8.26 2.12
C THR A 33 -1.01 -7.01 2.48
N LEU A 34 -1.06 -6.01 1.60
CA LEU A 34 -0.49 -4.69 1.83
C LEU A 34 -1.54 -3.75 2.40
N VAL A 35 -1.21 -3.12 3.52
CA VAL A 35 -2.01 -2.05 4.14
C VAL A 35 -1.33 -0.73 3.84
N ILE A 36 -2.08 0.20 3.24
CA ILE A 36 -1.61 1.55 2.96
C ILE A 36 -2.22 2.50 3.99
N ARG A 37 -1.35 3.23 4.69
CA ARG A 37 -1.70 4.25 5.69
C ARG A 37 -1.18 5.61 5.27
N THR A 38 -1.83 6.67 5.75
CA THR A 38 -1.32 8.04 5.61
C THR A 38 -0.73 8.57 6.92
N ASN A 39 0.17 9.55 6.81
CA ASN A 39 0.87 10.25 7.88
C ASN A 39 1.94 9.43 8.61
N ASN A 40 1.61 8.25 9.15
CA ASN A 40 2.55 7.40 9.88
C ASN A 40 2.03 5.96 10.04
N ALA A 41 2.82 5.07 10.66
CA ALA A 41 2.48 3.66 10.85
C ALA A 41 1.22 3.40 11.71
N SER A 42 0.80 4.37 12.52
CA SER A 42 -0.46 4.34 13.28
C SER A 42 -1.56 5.20 12.66
N GLY A 43 -1.30 5.82 11.51
CA GLY A 43 -2.25 6.69 10.82
C GLY A 43 -3.39 5.92 10.15
N PRO A 44 -4.37 6.64 9.58
CA PRO A 44 -5.58 6.01 9.05
C PRO A 44 -5.25 5.11 7.86
N VAL A 45 -5.87 3.93 7.84
CA VAL A 45 -5.81 3.00 6.71
C VAL A 45 -6.66 3.57 5.57
N ILE A 46 -6.05 3.71 4.40
CA ILE A 46 -6.74 4.18 3.20
C ILE A 46 -6.99 3.05 2.20
N ALA A 47 -6.23 1.95 2.28
CA ALA A 47 -6.45 0.77 1.46
C ALA A 47 -5.89 -0.50 2.11
N GLU A 48 -6.57 -1.64 1.86
CA GLU A 48 -6.05 -2.98 2.11
C GLU A 48 -6.09 -3.75 0.78
N ILE A 49 -4.92 -4.16 0.30
CA ILE A 49 -4.71 -4.69 -1.05
C ILE A 49 -4.18 -6.12 -0.93
N LYS A 50 -4.91 -7.06 -1.53
CA LYS A 50 -4.48 -8.45 -1.64
C LYS A 50 -3.64 -8.60 -2.91
N ILE A 51 -2.37 -8.95 -2.74
CA ILE A 51 -1.49 -9.34 -3.83
C ILE A 51 -1.60 -10.87 -3.99
N PRO A 52 -2.04 -11.36 -5.16
CA PRO A 52 -2.21 -12.79 -5.38
C PRO A 52 -0.86 -13.50 -5.34
N LYS A 53 -0.90 -14.78 -4.94
CA LYS A 53 0.27 -15.65 -5.01
C LYS A 53 0.69 -15.84 -6.47
N GLY A 54 1.96 -15.62 -6.77
CA GLY A 54 2.54 -15.87 -8.07
C GLY A 54 3.93 -15.28 -8.22
N ASN A 55 4.61 -15.68 -9.30
CA ASN A 55 5.98 -15.26 -9.59
C ASN A 55 6.06 -14.20 -10.70
N ASN A 56 4.90 -13.72 -11.15
CA ASN A 56 4.80 -12.70 -12.19
C ASN A 56 4.40 -11.37 -11.57
N TRP A 57 5.01 -10.30 -12.05
CA TRP A 57 4.58 -8.94 -11.73
C TRP A 57 3.16 -8.69 -12.22
N SER A 58 2.33 -8.14 -11.34
CA SER A 58 0.95 -7.77 -11.65
C SER A 58 0.61 -6.41 -11.07
N THR A 59 -0.32 -5.69 -11.70
CA THR A 59 -0.85 -4.44 -11.18
C THR A 59 -2.22 -4.70 -10.56
N VAL A 60 -2.35 -4.44 -9.26
CA VAL A 60 -3.61 -4.56 -8.52
C VAL A 60 -4.18 -3.16 -8.29
N LYS A 61 -5.40 -2.92 -8.78
CA LYS A 61 -6.15 -1.68 -8.55
C LYS A 61 -7.14 -1.86 -7.40
N LYS A 62 -7.24 -0.87 -6.51
CA LYS A 62 -8.17 -0.88 -5.38
C LYS A 62 -8.73 0.51 -5.12
N SER A 63 -10.02 0.60 -4.79
CA SER A 63 -10.60 1.85 -4.29
C SER A 63 -10.03 2.20 -2.91
N ILE A 64 -9.75 3.48 -2.68
CA ILE A 64 -9.26 3.98 -1.40
C ILE A 64 -10.37 4.64 -0.59
N ALA A 65 -10.22 4.66 0.73
CA ALA A 65 -11.02 5.52 1.58
C ALA A 65 -10.75 7.00 1.25
N ALA A 66 -11.71 7.88 1.55
CA ALA A 66 -11.57 9.30 1.28
C ALA A 66 -10.31 9.87 1.98
N VAL A 67 -9.46 10.53 1.19
CA VAL A 67 -8.26 11.21 1.67
C VAL A 67 -8.41 12.70 1.43
N GLN A 68 -8.06 13.51 2.42
CA GLN A 68 -8.05 14.97 2.25
C GLN A 68 -6.93 15.36 1.28
N PRO A 69 -7.20 16.26 0.30
CA PRO A 69 -6.18 16.71 -0.63
C PRO A 69 -4.95 17.32 0.05
N GLY A 70 -3.83 17.33 -0.68
CA GLY A 70 -2.54 17.84 -0.24
C GLY A 70 -1.52 16.76 0.06
N ILE A 71 -0.37 17.18 0.57
CA ILE A 71 0.79 16.32 0.80
C ILE A 71 0.58 15.45 2.05
N LYS A 72 0.76 14.13 1.90
CA LYS A 72 0.72 13.14 2.98
C LYS A 72 1.96 12.23 2.91
N HIS A 73 2.45 11.78 4.06
CA HIS A 73 3.37 10.64 4.07
C HIS A 73 2.57 9.36 3.87
N LEU A 74 3.15 8.39 3.16
CA LEU A 74 2.57 7.07 2.98
C LEU A 74 3.38 6.03 3.71
N VAL A 75 2.68 5.15 4.42
CA VAL A 75 3.28 3.97 5.04
C VAL A 75 2.63 2.74 4.43
N LEU A 76 3.46 1.89 3.85
CA LEU A 76 3.07 0.55 3.41
C LEU A 76 3.47 -0.44 4.48
N GLN A 77 2.52 -1.26 4.91
CA GLN A 77 2.73 -2.27 5.93
C GLN A 77 2.25 -3.62 5.43
N LEU A 78 3.08 -4.66 5.61
CA LEU A 78 2.63 -6.02 5.40
C LEU A 78 1.74 -6.47 6.57
N LYS A 79 0.54 -6.96 6.26
CA LYS A 79 -0.39 -7.52 7.24
C LYS A 79 -0.29 -9.05 7.23
N GLY A 80 0.09 -9.61 8.38
CA GLY A 80 0.27 -11.05 8.55
C GLY A 80 1.58 -11.56 8.00
N GLU A 81 1.58 -12.80 7.53
CA GLU A 81 2.74 -13.46 6.96
C GLU A 81 2.77 -13.33 5.43
N GLY A 82 3.97 -13.48 4.87
CA GLY A 82 4.20 -13.46 3.43
C GLY A 82 5.41 -12.62 3.04
N ARG A 83 5.63 -12.54 1.74
CA ARG A 83 6.64 -11.69 1.11
C ARG A 83 6.01 -10.98 -0.07
N VAL A 84 6.34 -9.70 -0.23
CA VAL A 84 5.87 -8.91 -1.35
C VAL A 84 7.00 -7.99 -1.77
N GLU A 85 7.19 -7.91 -3.08
CA GLU A 85 8.04 -6.91 -3.71
C GLU A 85 7.13 -5.92 -4.41
N VAL A 86 7.40 -4.63 -4.23
CA VAL A 86 6.63 -3.53 -4.82
C VAL A 86 7.58 -2.76 -5.70
N ASP A 87 7.19 -2.61 -6.96
CA ASP A 87 7.93 -1.83 -7.96
C ASP A 87 7.48 -0.36 -7.87
N TRP A 88 6.19 -0.11 -8.11
CA TRP A 88 5.62 1.23 -8.03
C TRP A 88 4.19 1.24 -7.48
N ILE A 89 3.78 2.45 -7.07
CA ILE A 89 2.44 2.76 -6.59
C ILE A 89 1.98 4.05 -7.27
N SER A 90 0.75 4.08 -7.77
CA SER A 90 0.12 5.30 -8.27
C SER A 90 -1.25 5.51 -7.64
N PHE A 91 -1.66 6.77 -7.55
CA PHE A 91 -2.98 7.18 -7.06
C PHE A 91 -3.74 7.88 -8.19
N GLU A 92 -5.03 7.58 -8.30
CA GLU A 92 -5.96 8.08 -9.33
C GLU A 92 -7.31 8.44 -8.72
#